data_AF-A0A1F2TD58-F1
#
_entry.id   AF-A0A1F2TD58-F1
#
_cell.length_a   1.000
_cell.length_b   1.000
_cell.length_c   1.000
_cell.angle_alpha   90.00
_cell.angle_beta   90.00
_cell.angle_gamma   90.00
#
_symmetry.space_group_name_H-M   'P 1'
#
loop_
_entity.id
_entity.type
_entity.pdbx_description
1 polymer ?
#
loop_
_entity_poly.entity_id
_entity_poly.type
_entity_poly.pdbx_seq_one_letter_code
_entity_poly.pdbx_strand_id
1 'polypeptide(L)'
;MLAVAFVLALQAVGHGQTTSPSELRDRLRERFDLVLLQQGVALVPRDAGSSVRMIQVVDGVVTVDGSTLTGAQLRERLGADADVVLQVSYLDRNGQQALTGDAGAASPGPAASQGSSASAVERPQVQRGDRVRFGESVSVSRNERIDGDVVTFGGSATIDGEVTGDVAAFGGRVELGPDAIVRGDVTTFGGPVSRAGGSQVLGDVNEFGGRGMGRRDGRGGFPGMFFGSLWSRVWGLGATILRLTVLVLIGLIVVAFGRTALEGIGARTAVTPVRSGLIGLAGQILFLPVLVLTIVVLAVSIIGIPLLVLVPFAVLALLLVGLVGFIALALQIGGRLVGRLGWNAPGPYAAVAIGVAAIGALTLLGKLAGIAGGFVLGLPLAGLGYLVEYVAWTVGFGAALLYWYERQPRFGRKQAPGAPMEPSPGV
;
A
#
# COMPACT_ATOMS: atom_id res chain seq x y z
N MET A 1 -1.92 -25.45 42.81
CA MET A 1 -0.57 -26.05 42.74
C MET A 1 -0.22 -26.51 41.32
N LEU A 2 -0.46 -25.66 40.31
CA LEU A 2 -0.29 -26.00 38.88
C LEU A 2 0.96 -25.36 38.25
N ALA A 3 1.69 -24.55 39.02
CA ALA A 3 2.87 -23.82 38.55
C ALA A 3 4.21 -24.52 38.86
N VAL A 4 4.21 -25.65 39.58
CA VAL A 4 5.44 -26.39 39.93
C VAL A 4 5.70 -27.59 39.00
N ALA A 5 4.68 -28.03 38.24
CA ALA A 5 4.83 -29.14 37.28
C ALA A 5 5.47 -28.72 35.95
N PHE A 6 5.47 -27.43 35.61
CA PHE A 6 6.03 -26.96 34.32
C PHE A 6 7.56 -26.76 34.35
N VAL A 7 8.16 -26.70 35.53
CA VAL A 7 9.63 -26.58 35.69
C VAL A 7 10.33 -27.96 35.75
N LEU A 8 9.56 -29.03 35.98
CA LEU A 8 10.07 -30.42 35.99
C LEU A 8 9.93 -31.15 34.64
N ALA A 9 9.27 -30.54 33.65
CA ALA A 9 9.22 -31.07 32.28
C ALA A 9 10.51 -30.78 31.46
N LEU A 10 11.51 -30.11 32.06
CA LEU A 10 12.84 -29.90 31.47
C LEU A 10 13.86 -31.00 31.80
N GLN A 11 13.47 -32.07 32.49
CA GLN A 11 14.41 -33.07 33.05
C GLN A 11 14.08 -34.54 32.76
N ALA A 12 13.04 -34.87 31.97
CA ALA A 12 12.65 -36.27 31.80
C ALA A 12 11.98 -36.61 30.46
N VAL A 13 12.67 -36.31 29.37
CA VAL A 13 12.74 -37.21 28.20
C VAL A 13 14.25 -37.43 28.02
N GLY A 14 14.84 -38.54 28.46
CA GLY A 14 14.41 -39.91 28.19
C GLY A 14 15.42 -40.46 27.19
N HIS A 15 16.43 -41.15 27.73
CA HIS A 15 17.64 -41.65 27.06
C HIS A 15 17.43 -42.24 25.66
N GLY A 16 17.59 -41.42 24.63
CA GLY A 16 18.09 -41.86 23.33
C GLY A 16 19.55 -41.47 23.29
N GLN A 17 20.44 -42.44 23.04
CA GLN A 17 21.90 -42.28 22.94
C GLN A 17 22.27 -40.86 22.50
N THR A 18 22.93 -40.08 23.36
CA THR A 18 23.58 -38.84 22.93
C THR A 18 24.72 -39.26 22.03
N THR A 19 24.40 -39.61 20.79
CA THR A 19 25.37 -39.93 19.75
C THR A 19 26.25 -38.71 19.69
N SER A 20 27.51 -38.88 20.07
CA SER A 20 28.46 -37.78 20.03
C SER A 20 28.46 -37.21 18.59
N PRO A 21 28.61 -35.89 18.39
CA PRO A 21 28.65 -35.31 17.05
C PRO A 21 29.67 -36.00 16.12
N SER A 22 30.73 -36.59 16.70
CA SER A 22 31.68 -37.49 16.03
C SER A 22 31.07 -38.82 15.57
N GLU A 23 30.36 -39.55 16.44
CA GLU A 23 29.72 -40.81 16.04
C GLU A 23 28.62 -40.60 15.00
N LEU A 24 27.88 -39.48 15.09
CA LEU A 24 26.86 -39.11 14.11
C LEU A 24 27.52 -38.78 12.76
N ARG A 25 28.64 -38.07 12.78
CA ARG A 25 29.45 -37.78 11.60
C ARG A 25 29.95 -39.05 10.93
N ASP A 26 30.47 -40.00 11.71
CA ASP A 26 31.02 -41.26 11.18
C ASP A 26 29.91 -42.10 10.52
N ARG A 27 28.74 -42.24 11.18
CA ARG A 27 27.56 -42.91 10.60
C ARG A 27 27.03 -42.22 9.34
N LEU A 28 27.08 -40.89 9.27
CA LEU A 28 26.68 -40.14 8.08
C LEU A 28 27.64 -40.37 6.93
N ARG A 29 28.97 -40.35 7.18
CA ARG A 29 30.00 -40.53 6.14
C ARG A 29 30.05 -41.94 5.56
N GLU A 30 29.56 -42.94 6.27
CA GLU A 30 29.40 -44.29 5.74
C GLU A 30 28.42 -44.34 4.55
N ARG A 31 27.37 -43.52 4.57
CA ARG A 31 26.26 -43.59 3.60
C ARG A 31 26.12 -42.35 2.71
N PHE A 32 26.60 -41.20 3.17
CA PHE A 32 26.42 -39.91 2.53
C PHE A 32 27.72 -39.12 2.47
N ASP A 33 27.95 -38.44 1.34
CA ASP A 33 28.91 -37.34 1.26
C ASP A 33 28.28 -36.06 1.81
N LEU A 34 28.99 -35.44 2.75
CA LEU A 34 28.59 -34.24 3.45
C LEU A 34 29.14 -33.01 2.72
N VAL A 35 28.26 -32.17 2.20
CA VAL A 35 28.62 -30.92 1.53
C VAL A 35 28.06 -29.75 2.33
N LEU A 36 28.95 -28.84 2.77
CA LEU A 36 28.54 -27.65 3.50
C LEU A 36 27.84 -26.67 2.54
N LEU A 37 26.65 -26.23 2.92
CA LEU A 37 25.92 -25.17 2.24
C LEU A 37 26.05 -23.87 3.04
N GLN A 38 25.85 -22.72 2.39
CA GLN A 38 25.90 -21.43 3.09
C GLN A 38 24.86 -21.32 4.23
N GLN A 39 23.76 -22.08 4.16
CA GLN A 39 22.67 -22.04 5.13
C GLN A 39 22.33 -23.44 5.71
N GLY A 40 23.22 -24.43 5.62
CA GLY A 40 22.93 -25.78 6.12
C GLY A 40 23.91 -26.85 5.64
N VAL A 41 23.44 -28.10 5.56
CA VAL A 41 24.23 -29.25 5.08
C VAL A 41 23.46 -30.03 4.03
N ALA A 42 24.13 -30.32 2.90
CA ALA A 42 23.65 -31.28 1.91
C ALA A 42 24.27 -32.65 2.17
N LEU A 43 23.41 -33.68 2.16
CA LEU A 43 23.76 -35.09 2.21
C LEU A 43 23.54 -35.68 0.81
N VAL A 44 24.61 -36.18 0.19
CA VAL A 44 24.56 -36.83 -1.12
C VAL A 44 24.79 -38.33 -0.93
N PRO A 45 23.84 -39.22 -1.25
CA PRO A 45 24.03 -40.65 -1.06
C PRO A 45 25.22 -41.18 -1.87
N ARG A 46 26.02 -42.05 -1.27
CA ARG A 46 27.18 -42.68 -1.93
C ARG A 46 26.79 -43.85 -2.84
N ASP A 47 25.66 -44.48 -2.56
CA ASP A 47 25.14 -45.59 -3.34
C ASP A 47 24.45 -45.09 -4.62
N ALA A 48 25.02 -45.41 -5.78
CA ALA A 48 24.48 -45.02 -7.09
C ALA A 48 23.08 -45.58 -7.41
N GLY A 49 22.54 -46.47 -6.56
CA GLY A 49 21.20 -47.05 -6.65
C GLY A 49 20.15 -46.42 -5.73
N SER A 50 20.48 -45.35 -4.99
CA SER A 50 19.51 -44.67 -4.11
C SER A 50 18.43 -43.97 -4.92
N SER A 51 17.17 -44.07 -4.48
CA SER A 51 16.03 -43.35 -5.06
C SER A 51 16.07 -41.84 -4.82
N VAL A 52 17.01 -41.40 -3.97
CA VAL A 52 17.24 -40.02 -3.56
C VAL A 52 18.58 -39.57 -4.14
N ARG A 53 18.66 -38.36 -4.73
CA ARG A 53 19.92 -37.82 -5.27
C ARG A 53 20.57 -36.83 -4.32
N MET A 54 19.78 -36.04 -3.61
CA MET A 54 20.29 -35.05 -2.66
C MET A 54 19.27 -34.76 -1.57
N ILE A 55 19.76 -34.68 -0.34
CA ILE A 55 18.99 -34.26 0.82
C ILE A 55 19.63 -32.98 1.34
N GLN A 56 18.87 -31.91 1.52
CA GLN A 56 19.38 -30.66 2.11
C GLN A 56 18.65 -30.40 3.41
N VAL A 57 19.43 -30.08 4.45
CA VAL A 57 18.93 -29.71 5.77
C VAL A 57 19.30 -28.25 6.00
N VAL A 58 18.30 -27.37 6.03
CA VAL A 58 18.46 -25.92 6.17
C VAL A 58 17.52 -25.43 7.27
N ASP A 59 18.08 -24.86 8.34
CA ASP A 59 17.34 -24.32 9.50
C ASP A 59 16.23 -25.26 10.05
N GLY A 60 16.52 -26.57 10.10
CA GLY A 60 15.61 -27.60 10.61
C GLY A 60 14.59 -28.14 9.60
N VAL A 61 14.57 -27.60 8.37
CA VAL A 61 13.74 -28.06 7.27
C VAL A 61 14.52 -29.03 6.40
N VAL A 62 13.96 -30.22 6.16
CA VAL A 62 14.56 -31.25 5.31
C VAL A 62 13.91 -31.22 3.92
N THR A 63 14.73 -31.03 2.90
CA THR A 63 14.32 -31.10 1.50
C THR A 63 15.00 -32.28 0.82
N VAL A 64 14.23 -33.09 0.08
CA VAL A 64 14.71 -34.26 -0.65
C VAL A 64 14.42 -34.04 -2.13
N ASP A 65 15.47 -33.99 -2.95
CA ASP A 65 15.41 -33.70 -4.39
C ASP A 65 14.58 -32.44 -4.74
N GLY A 66 14.66 -31.41 -3.89
CA GLY A 66 13.92 -30.15 -4.05
C GLY A 66 12.49 -30.15 -3.49
N SER A 67 12.00 -31.26 -2.94
CA SER A 67 10.70 -31.33 -2.25
C SER A 67 10.86 -31.25 -0.74
N THR A 68 10.14 -30.31 -0.09
CA THR A 68 10.15 -30.17 1.38
C THR A 68 9.26 -31.26 1.99
N LEU A 69 9.79 -32.04 2.94
CA LEU A 69 9.07 -33.16 3.53
C LEU A 69 8.90 -32.97 5.04
N THR A 70 7.73 -33.36 5.55
CA THR A 70 7.49 -33.48 6.99
C THR A 70 8.20 -34.72 7.54
N GLY A 71 8.48 -34.77 8.85
CA GLY A 71 9.18 -35.91 9.46
C GLY A 71 8.50 -37.28 9.26
N ALA A 72 7.17 -37.31 9.07
CA ALA A 72 6.45 -38.53 8.73
C ALA A 72 6.70 -38.99 7.28
N GLN A 73 6.64 -38.05 6.33
CA GLN A 73 6.92 -38.29 4.91
C GLN A 73 8.39 -38.61 4.64
N LEU A 74 9.30 -38.07 5.47
CA LEU A 74 10.72 -38.37 5.41
C LEU A 74 10.99 -39.86 5.74
N ARG A 75 10.34 -40.39 6.78
CA ARG A 75 10.44 -41.82 7.15
C ARG A 75 9.87 -42.75 6.09
N GLU A 76 8.78 -42.36 5.44
CA GLU A 76 8.20 -43.12 4.34
C GLU A 76 9.15 -43.20 3.13
N ARG A 77 9.88 -42.11 2.85
CA ARG A 77 10.73 -42.00 1.65
C ARG A 77 12.16 -42.47 1.81
N LEU A 78 12.75 -42.29 3.00
CA LEU A 78 14.13 -42.64 3.32
C LEU A 78 14.25 -43.89 4.19
N GLY A 79 13.14 -44.42 4.72
CA GLY A 79 13.13 -45.63 5.54
C GLY A 79 14.10 -45.52 6.72
N ALA A 80 15.07 -46.45 6.78
CA ALA A 80 16.06 -46.53 7.86
C ALA A 80 17.02 -45.33 7.92
N ASP A 81 17.18 -44.57 6.84
CA ASP A 81 18.07 -43.40 6.82
C ASP A 81 17.40 -42.13 7.35
N ALA A 82 16.07 -42.13 7.45
CA ALA A 82 15.31 -40.96 7.88
C ALA A 82 15.65 -40.52 9.31
N ASP A 83 15.93 -41.46 10.21
CA ASP A 83 16.23 -41.15 11.60
C ASP A 83 17.56 -40.41 11.75
N VAL A 84 18.56 -40.76 10.92
CA VAL A 84 19.86 -40.10 10.90
C VAL A 84 19.73 -38.69 10.32
N VAL A 85 18.96 -38.52 9.24
CA VAL A 85 18.67 -37.21 8.64
C VAL A 85 17.87 -36.31 9.60
N LEU A 86 16.92 -36.88 10.35
CA LEU A 86 16.17 -36.15 11.39
C LEU A 86 17.10 -35.66 12.49
N GLN A 87 18.04 -36.48 12.95
CA GLN A 87 19.03 -36.04 13.95
C GLN A 87 19.83 -34.83 13.45
N VAL A 88 20.21 -34.79 12.17
CA VAL A 88 20.87 -33.63 11.56
C VAL A 88 19.97 -32.39 11.53
N SER A 89 18.65 -32.57 11.30
CA SER A 89 17.69 -31.46 11.33
C SER A 89 17.49 -30.83 12.71
N TYR A 90 17.75 -31.58 13.79
CA TYR A 90 17.71 -31.07 15.16
C TYR A 90 19.02 -30.39 15.60
N LEU A 91 20.12 -30.53 14.84
CA LEU A 91 21.36 -29.84 15.14
C LEU A 91 21.24 -28.34 14.81
N ASP A 92 21.81 -27.52 15.68
CA ASP A 92 22.02 -26.10 15.41
C ASP A 92 23.10 -25.92 14.32
N ARG A 93 23.24 -24.71 13.78
CA ARG A 93 24.22 -24.44 12.71
C ARG A 93 25.65 -24.84 13.09
N ASN A 94 26.03 -24.66 14.35
CA ASN A 94 27.36 -25.05 14.84
C ASN A 94 27.53 -26.58 14.85
N GLY A 95 26.52 -27.33 15.28
CA GLY A 95 26.50 -28.79 15.20
C GLY A 95 26.53 -29.29 13.75
N GLN A 96 25.80 -28.66 12.84
CA GLN A 96 25.80 -28.98 11.41
C GLN A 96 27.16 -28.70 10.74
N GLN A 97 27.80 -27.56 11.07
CA GLN A 97 29.16 -27.24 10.61
C GLN A 97 30.18 -28.23 11.15
N ALA A 98 30.04 -28.62 12.43
CA ALA A 98 30.89 -29.64 13.03
C ALA A 98 30.81 -30.95 12.25
N LEU A 99 29.69 -31.36 11.67
CA LEU A 99 29.63 -32.60 10.86
C LEU A 99 30.57 -32.58 9.63
N THR A 100 30.86 -31.41 9.07
CA THR A 100 31.69 -31.30 7.84
C THR A 100 33.19 -31.26 8.11
N GLY A 101 33.63 -30.81 9.30
CA GLY A 101 35.02 -30.91 9.76
C GLY A 101 35.76 -29.59 10.00
N ASP A 102 35.18 -28.44 9.66
CA ASP A 102 35.77 -27.12 9.99
C ASP A 102 35.28 -26.62 11.36
N ALA A 103 35.68 -27.34 12.41
CA ALA A 103 35.64 -26.77 13.75
C ALA A 103 36.78 -25.73 13.86
N GLY A 104 36.50 -24.50 13.42
CA GLY A 104 37.33 -23.32 13.69
C GLY A 104 37.38 -23.07 15.19
N ALA A 105 38.30 -23.76 15.86
CA ALA A 105 38.66 -23.57 17.25
C ALA A 105 39.12 -22.13 17.47
N ALA A 106 38.55 -21.49 18.49
CA ALA A 106 39.11 -20.31 19.10
C ALA A 106 40.55 -20.59 19.58
N SER A 107 41.53 -19.80 19.11
CA SER A 107 42.79 -19.53 19.82
C SER A 107 43.47 -18.26 19.28
N PRO A 108 44.03 -17.40 20.14
CA PRO A 108 44.80 -16.20 19.77
C PRO A 108 46.29 -16.52 19.61
N GLY A 109 46.97 -15.90 18.63
CA GLY A 109 48.44 -15.78 18.61
C GLY A 109 49.10 -15.99 17.23
N PRO A 110 50.13 -15.21 16.85
CA PRO A 110 50.52 -15.00 15.45
C PRO A 110 51.80 -15.74 15.06
N ALA A 111 51.73 -16.55 14.00
CA ALA A 111 52.81 -17.01 13.12
C ALA A 111 52.17 -18.11 12.23
N ALA A 112 52.32 -18.22 10.92
CA ALA A 112 53.29 -17.66 10.01
C ALA A 112 52.61 -17.45 8.65
N SER A 113 53.05 -16.43 7.95
CA SER A 113 52.85 -16.28 6.53
C SER A 113 53.57 -17.40 5.77
N GLN A 114 52.88 -18.01 4.81
CA GLN A 114 53.29 -18.11 3.40
C GLN A 114 52.62 -19.31 2.72
N GLY A 115 51.91 -19.02 1.65
CA GLY A 115 51.28 -20.00 0.78
C GLY A 115 50.51 -19.27 -0.31
N SER A 116 51.26 -18.65 -1.23
CA SER A 116 50.75 -18.13 -2.48
C SER A 116 49.84 -19.16 -3.15
N SER A 117 48.53 -18.90 -3.18
CA SER A 117 47.68 -19.42 -4.23
C SER A 117 47.41 -18.24 -5.13
N ALA A 118 47.94 -18.34 -6.34
CA ALA A 118 47.83 -17.40 -7.42
C ALA A 118 46.43 -16.78 -7.48
N SER A 119 46.36 -15.52 -7.89
CA SER A 119 45.13 -14.90 -8.39
C SER A 119 44.44 -15.87 -9.35
N ALA A 120 43.50 -16.65 -8.81
CA ALA A 120 42.45 -17.24 -9.60
C ALA A 120 41.79 -16.03 -10.25
N VAL A 121 41.82 -15.97 -11.57
CA VAL A 121 40.95 -15.05 -12.30
C VAL A 121 39.54 -15.45 -11.88
N GLU A 122 39.04 -14.76 -10.86
CA GLU A 122 37.78 -15.07 -10.21
C GLU A 122 36.70 -14.77 -11.23
N ARG A 123 36.19 -15.84 -11.84
CA ARG A 123 35.15 -15.71 -12.86
C ARG A 123 33.95 -15.06 -12.16
N PRO A 124 33.32 -14.02 -12.76
CA PRO A 124 32.16 -13.39 -12.18
C PRO A 124 31.11 -14.45 -11.84
N GLN A 125 30.68 -14.52 -10.58
CA GLN A 125 29.58 -15.39 -10.19
C GLN A 125 28.29 -14.75 -10.68
N VAL A 126 27.84 -15.17 -11.86
CA VAL A 126 26.61 -14.68 -12.46
C VAL A 126 25.45 -15.50 -11.91
N GLN A 127 24.60 -14.86 -11.10
CA GLN A 127 23.34 -15.41 -10.63
C GLN A 127 22.20 -14.81 -11.46
N ARG A 128 21.43 -15.68 -12.13
CA ARG A 128 20.27 -15.27 -12.93
C ARG A 128 19.00 -15.33 -12.09
N GLY A 129 18.19 -14.27 -12.18
CA GLY A 129 16.90 -14.16 -11.50
C GLY A 129 16.93 -13.24 -10.28
N ASP A 130 15.75 -13.02 -9.72
CA ASP A 130 15.53 -12.04 -8.66
C ASP A 130 15.92 -12.60 -7.29
N ARG A 131 16.51 -11.75 -6.45
CA ARG A 131 16.93 -12.07 -5.08
C ARG A 131 16.07 -11.31 -4.09
N VAL A 132 15.05 -12.00 -3.58
CA VAL A 132 14.12 -11.47 -2.57
C VAL A 132 14.44 -12.05 -1.20
N ARG A 133 14.58 -11.19 -0.17
CA ARG A 133 14.79 -11.60 1.23
C ARG A 133 13.82 -10.89 2.17
N PHE A 134 13.35 -11.61 3.19
CA PHE A 134 12.45 -11.10 4.23
C PHE A 134 13.14 -11.20 5.59
N GLY A 135 13.18 -10.10 6.34
CA GLY A 135 13.83 -9.96 7.64
C GLY A 135 15.37 -9.97 7.61
N GLU A 136 15.99 -10.35 6.50
CA GLU A 136 17.43 -10.49 6.35
C GLU A 136 18.03 -9.43 5.43
N SER A 137 19.31 -9.10 5.66
CA SER A 137 20.07 -8.20 4.80
C SER A 137 20.63 -8.94 3.58
N VAL A 138 20.72 -8.25 2.45
CA VAL A 138 21.30 -8.79 1.20
C VAL A 138 22.67 -8.15 0.99
N SER A 139 23.69 -8.95 0.74
CA SER A 139 25.01 -8.48 0.29
C SER A 139 25.34 -9.05 -1.08
N VAL A 140 25.72 -8.18 -2.02
CA VAL A 140 26.21 -8.55 -3.36
C VAL A 140 27.70 -8.22 -3.42
N SER A 141 28.55 -9.24 -3.55
CA SER A 141 30.00 -9.06 -3.49
C SER A 141 30.57 -8.46 -4.78
N ARG A 142 31.78 -7.87 -4.74
CA ARG A 142 32.44 -7.27 -5.92
C ARG A 142 32.53 -8.20 -7.15
N ASN A 143 32.68 -9.51 -6.93
CA ASN A 143 32.80 -10.51 -7.99
C ASN A 143 31.47 -11.18 -8.35
N GLU A 144 30.36 -10.68 -7.81
CA GLU A 144 29.02 -11.21 -8.00
C GLU A 144 28.24 -10.30 -8.95
N ARG A 145 27.53 -10.92 -9.90
CA ARG A 145 26.61 -10.23 -10.80
C ARG A 145 25.23 -10.85 -10.69
N ILE A 146 24.24 -10.04 -10.37
CA ILE A 146 22.83 -10.47 -10.34
C ILE A 146 22.13 -9.97 -11.60
N ASP A 147 21.74 -10.90 -12.46
CA ASP A 147 20.89 -10.63 -13.62
C ASP A 147 19.41 -10.73 -13.22
N GLY A 148 18.94 -9.73 -12.46
CA GLY A 148 17.60 -9.63 -11.91
C GLY A 148 17.49 -8.54 -10.84
N ASP A 149 16.35 -8.52 -10.14
CA ASP A 149 16.07 -7.53 -9.10
C ASP A 149 16.54 -7.98 -7.71
N VAL A 150 16.97 -7.04 -6.87
CA VAL A 150 17.35 -7.29 -5.48
C VAL A 150 16.36 -6.61 -4.56
N VAL A 151 15.58 -7.38 -3.81
CA VAL A 151 14.54 -6.84 -2.91
C VAL A 151 14.73 -7.35 -1.49
N THR A 152 14.76 -6.45 -0.51
CA THR A 152 14.75 -6.80 0.92
C THR A 152 13.60 -6.13 1.67
N PHE A 153 12.94 -6.89 2.54
CA PHE A 153 11.92 -6.40 3.46
C PHE A 153 12.38 -6.54 4.90
N GLY A 154 12.56 -5.43 5.62
CA GLY A 154 13.02 -5.39 7.01
C GLY A 154 14.53 -5.54 7.18
N GLY A 155 15.30 -5.70 6.10
CA GLY A 155 16.77 -5.80 6.09
C GLY A 155 17.43 -4.68 5.29
N SER A 156 18.76 -4.63 5.32
CA SER A 156 19.57 -3.67 4.55
C SER A 156 20.15 -4.34 3.29
N ALA A 157 20.42 -3.57 2.24
CA ALA A 157 21.08 -4.08 1.04
C ALA A 157 22.45 -3.42 0.86
N THR A 158 23.51 -4.22 0.83
CA THR A 158 24.89 -3.77 0.57
C THR A 158 25.33 -4.31 -0.78
N ILE A 159 25.63 -3.44 -1.73
CA ILE A 159 26.00 -3.81 -3.10
C ILE A 159 27.42 -3.33 -3.34
N ASP A 160 28.34 -4.27 -3.57
CA ASP A 160 29.72 -4.01 -4.01
C ASP A 160 29.98 -4.53 -5.44
N GLY A 161 29.06 -5.33 -5.99
CA GLY A 161 29.13 -5.91 -7.34
C GLY A 161 28.15 -5.30 -8.36
N GLU A 162 27.73 -6.09 -9.34
CA GLU A 162 26.85 -5.64 -10.43
C GLU A 162 25.41 -6.17 -10.27
N VAL A 163 24.43 -5.28 -10.37
CA VAL A 163 22.99 -5.63 -10.41
C VAL A 163 22.41 -5.09 -11.71
N THR A 164 21.89 -5.99 -12.54
CA THR A 164 21.31 -5.63 -13.84
C THR A 164 19.88 -5.08 -13.71
N GLY A 165 19.14 -5.47 -12.66
CA GLY A 165 17.78 -5.00 -12.38
C GLY A 165 17.72 -3.89 -11.33
N ASP A 166 16.58 -3.82 -10.64
CA ASP A 166 16.27 -2.83 -9.61
C ASP A 166 16.73 -3.29 -8.22
N VAL A 167 17.08 -2.34 -7.34
CA VAL A 167 17.43 -2.58 -5.95
C VAL A 167 16.41 -1.90 -5.04
N ALA A 168 15.62 -2.68 -4.29
CA ALA A 168 14.60 -2.17 -3.39
C ALA A 168 14.82 -2.63 -1.94
N ALA A 169 14.80 -1.69 -0.98
CA ALA A 169 14.85 -2.00 0.45
C ALA A 169 13.68 -1.36 1.21
N PHE A 170 12.85 -2.18 1.84
CA PHE A 170 11.73 -1.74 2.67
C PHE A 170 12.11 -1.82 4.16
N GLY A 171 12.11 -0.71 4.88
CA GLY A 171 12.40 -0.65 6.32
C GLY A 171 13.88 -0.68 6.70
N GLY A 172 14.80 -0.70 5.73
CA GLY A 172 16.25 -0.72 5.94
C GLY A 172 17.00 0.27 5.04
N ARG A 173 18.33 0.21 5.05
CA ARG A 173 19.21 1.11 4.27
C ARG A 173 19.82 0.40 3.07
N VAL A 174 20.20 1.17 2.06
CA VAL A 174 20.99 0.67 0.93
C VAL A 174 22.39 1.28 1.00
N GLU A 175 23.42 0.45 0.89
CA GLU A 175 24.82 0.86 0.81
C GLU A 175 25.40 0.42 -0.54
N LEU A 176 25.86 1.38 -1.34
CA LEU A 176 26.55 1.15 -2.60
C LEU A 176 28.05 1.38 -2.39
N GLY A 177 28.84 0.31 -2.55
CA GLY A 177 30.28 0.32 -2.51
C GLY A 177 30.93 1.02 -3.71
N PRO A 178 32.26 1.20 -3.69
CA PRO A 178 32.98 1.95 -4.72
C PRO A 178 32.97 1.27 -6.10
N ASP A 179 32.72 -0.03 -6.18
CA ASP A 179 32.66 -0.79 -7.44
C ASP A 179 31.23 -1.21 -7.80
N ALA A 180 30.24 -0.71 -7.06
CA ALA A 180 28.84 -1.07 -7.24
C ALA A 180 28.31 -0.52 -8.56
N ILE A 181 27.72 -1.38 -9.40
CA ILE A 181 27.07 -0.99 -10.65
C ILE A 181 25.62 -1.46 -10.60
N VAL A 182 24.67 -0.54 -10.52
CA VAL A 182 23.24 -0.83 -10.60
C VAL A 182 22.70 -0.27 -11.91
N ARG A 183 22.20 -1.15 -12.78
CA ARG A 183 21.65 -0.72 -14.07
C ARG A 183 20.22 -0.19 -13.96
N GLY A 184 19.43 -0.73 -13.04
CA GLY A 184 18.07 -0.29 -12.75
C GLY A 184 17.99 0.81 -11.69
N ASP A 185 16.82 0.92 -11.07
CA ASP A 185 16.50 1.91 -10.07
C ASP A 185 16.90 1.45 -8.65
N VAL A 186 17.28 2.40 -7.79
CA VAL A 186 17.55 2.14 -6.38
C VAL A 186 16.48 2.79 -5.52
N THR A 187 15.66 2.00 -4.86
CA THR A 187 14.53 2.48 -4.05
C THR A 187 14.64 2.06 -2.60
N THR A 188 14.47 3.00 -1.67
CA THR A 188 14.36 2.71 -0.24
C THR A 188 13.09 3.27 0.36
N PHE A 189 12.47 2.50 1.25
CA PHE A 189 11.33 2.95 2.05
C PHE A 189 11.70 2.92 3.54
N GLY A 190 11.92 4.07 4.15
CA GLY A 190 12.16 4.23 5.59
C GLY A 190 13.63 4.28 6.02
N GLY A 191 14.60 4.14 5.10
CA GLY A 191 16.04 4.22 5.40
C GLY A 191 16.86 4.93 4.31
N PRO A 192 18.07 5.41 4.63
CA PRO A 192 18.90 6.20 3.71
C PRO A 192 19.59 5.34 2.64
N VAL A 193 19.97 5.95 1.52
CA VAL A 193 20.92 5.37 0.54
C VAL A 193 22.29 6.01 0.74
N SER A 194 23.33 5.20 0.97
CA SER A 194 24.73 5.64 1.05
C SER A 194 25.48 5.20 -0.19
N ARG A 195 26.22 6.12 -0.82
CA ARG A 195 26.96 5.86 -2.06
C ARG A 195 28.43 6.22 -1.91
N ALA A 196 29.31 5.27 -2.17
CA ALA A 196 30.74 5.55 -2.28
C ALA A 196 31.04 6.26 -3.62
N GLY A 197 32.09 7.07 -3.67
CA GLY A 197 32.41 7.93 -4.82
C GLY A 197 32.69 7.23 -6.16
N GLY A 198 32.74 5.89 -6.20
CA GLY A 198 32.88 5.09 -7.42
C GLY A 198 31.61 4.34 -7.85
N SER A 199 30.54 4.35 -7.05
CA SER A 199 29.30 3.63 -7.38
C SER A 199 28.62 4.24 -8.60
N GLN A 200 28.17 3.41 -9.54
CA GLN A 200 27.42 3.82 -10.72
C GLN A 200 25.98 3.32 -10.64
N VAL A 201 25.02 4.25 -10.66
CA VAL A 201 23.60 3.93 -10.81
C VAL A 201 23.14 4.52 -12.14
N LEU A 202 22.71 3.66 -13.06
CA LEU A 202 22.23 4.10 -14.37
C LEU A 202 20.74 4.48 -14.36
N GLY A 203 19.97 3.96 -13.41
CA GLY A 203 18.58 4.35 -13.17
C GLY A 203 18.44 5.49 -12.16
N ASP A 204 17.21 5.65 -11.66
CA ASP A 204 16.85 6.66 -10.66
C ASP A 204 17.12 6.17 -9.23
N VAL A 205 17.36 7.10 -8.32
CA VAL A 205 17.43 6.78 -6.87
C VAL A 205 16.32 7.48 -6.11
N ASN A 206 15.51 6.68 -5.43
CA ASN A 206 14.28 7.08 -4.77
C ASN A 206 14.33 6.73 -3.28
N GLU A 207 14.42 7.74 -2.42
CA GLU A 207 14.43 7.58 -0.97
C GLU A 207 13.10 8.09 -0.38
N PHE A 208 12.28 7.17 0.13
CA PHE A 208 11.01 7.52 0.78
C PHE A 208 11.16 7.46 2.29
N GLY A 209 11.16 8.62 2.97
CA GLY A 209 11.07 8.69 4.44
C GLY A 209 12.39 8.77 5.21
N GLY A 210 13.55 8.80 4.54
CA GLY A 210 14.85 9.06 5.16
C GLY A 210 15.12 10.55 5.41
N ARG A 211 15.91 10.88 6.44
CA ARG A 211 16.37 12.26 6.76
C ARG A 211 17.42 12.83 5.78
N GLY A 212 17.69 12.16 4.66
CA GLY A 212 18.73 12.50 3.70
C GLY A 212 18.20 13.30 2.51
N MET A 213 18.35 14.62 2.55
CA MET A 213 18.19 15.48 1.38
C MET A 213 19.47 15.38 0.53
N GLY A 214 19.55 14.40 -0.38
CA GLY A 214 20.73 14.12 -1.21
C GLY A 214 20.55 14.48 -2.69
N ARG A 215 21.56 15.17 -3.25
CA ARG A 215 21.64 15.74 -4.62
C ARG A 215 21.27 14.75 -5.74
N ARG A 216 20.48 15.20 -6.71
CA ARG A 216 20.13 14.47 -7.94
C ARG A 216 20.93 15.03 -9.12
N ASP A 217 21.80 14.20 -9.70
CA ASP A 217 22.44 14.43 -11.00
C ASP A 217 21.83 13.45 -12.01
N GLY A 218 21.37 13.95 -13.16
CA GLY A 218 21.31 13.17 -14.41
C GLY A 218 19.96 12.61 -14.90
N ARG A 219 19.30 13.37 -15.79
CA ARG A 219 18.57 12.96 -17.01
C ARG A 219 17.55 11.79 -16.96
N GLY A 220 16.26 12.18 -17.01
CA GLY A 220 15.33 11.70 -18.05
C GLY A 220 14.09 10.92 -17.60
N GLY A 221 12.99 11.63 -17.27
CA GLY A 221 11.64 11.02 -17.14
C GLY A 221 10.63 11.88 -16.35
N PHE A 222 9.74 12.60 -17.05
CA PHE A 222 8.63 13.43 -16.49
C PHE A 222 7.61 12.57 -15.69
N PRO A 223 6.82 13.08 -14.70
CA PRO A 223 6.74 14.41 -14.05
C PRO A 223 6.56 14.35 -12.50
N GLY A 224 7.14 13.34 -11.82
CA GLY A 224 6.44 12.71 -10.68
C GLY A 224 6.74 13.10 -9.23
N MET A 225 7.97 13.42 -8.81
CA MET A 225 8.27 13.08 -7.39
C MET A 225 9.20 13.98 -6.54
N PHE A 226 9.93 14.98 -7.06
CA PHE A 226 11.04 15.59 -6.26
C PHE A 226 11.23 17.13 -6.24
N PHE A 227 10.17 17.94 -6.37
CA PHE A 227 10.16 19.32 -5.80
C PHE A 227 9.48 19.41 -4.41
N GLY A 228 8.97 18.28 -3.88
CA GLY A 228 9.48 17.65 -2.65
C GLY A 228 9.32 18.25 -1.25
N SER A 229 8.33 19.10 -0.94
CA SER A 229 7.74 19.31 0.42
C SER A 229 6.99 20.64 0.44
N LEU A 230 7.68 21.72 0.10
CA LEU A 230 7.08 23.06 0.07
C LEU A 230 6.39 23.32 -1.26
N TRP A 231 7.05 23.03 -2.39
CA TRP A 231 6.48 23.25 -3.72
C TRP A 231 5.27 22.37 -4.01
N SER A 232 5.25 21.12 -3.51
CA SER A 232 4.08 20.24 -3.61
C SER A 232 2.91 20.71 -2.73
N ARG A 233 3.18 21.28 -1.55
CA ARG A 233 2.14 21.89 -0.71
C ARG A 233 1.62 23.19 -1.31
N VAL A 234 2.50 24.02 -1.88
CA VAL A 234 2.15 25.25 -2.60
C VAL A 234 1.36 24.93 -3.88
N TRP A 235 1.76 23.91 -4.63
CA TRP A 235 1.01 23.42 -5.79
C TRP A 235 -0.33 22.81 -5.38
N GLY A 236 -0.37 22.06 -4.27
CA GLY A 236 -1.61 21.55 -3.69
C GLY A 236 -2.55 22.66 -3.22
N LEU A 237 -2.02 23.76 -2.67
CA LEU A 237 -2.78 24.97 -2.39
C LEU A 237 -3.27 25.62 -3.68
N GLY A 238 -2.39 25.80 -4.67
CA GLY A 238 -2.72 26.37 -5.98
C GLY A 238 -3.83 25.61 -6.67
N ALA A 239 -3.77 24.27 -6.68
CA ALA A 239 -4.82 23.40 -7.20
C ALA A 239 -6.15 23.55 -6.43
N THR A 240 -6.09 23.80 -5.12
CA THR A 240 -7.28 24.05 -4.29
C THR A 240 -7.89 25.40 -4.60
N ILE A 241 -7.07 26.44 -4.71
CA ILE A 241 -7.49 27.79 -5.07
C ILE A 241 -8.10 27.77 -6.47
N LEU A 242 -7.46 27.10 -7.43
CA LEU A 242 -7.98 26.92 -8.78
C LEU A 242 -9.32 26.17 -8.77
N ARG A 243 -9.43 25.07 -8.01
CA ARG A 243 -10.68 24.32 -7.82
C ARG A 243 -11.79 25.20 -7.24
N LEU A 244 -11.51 25.95 -6.18
CA LEU A 244 -12.48 26.87 -5.55
C LEU A 244 -12.87 27.99 -6.51
N THR A 245 -11.91 28.53 -7.27
CA THR A 245 -12.17 29.56 -8.29
C THR A 245 -13.09 29.02 -9.37
N VAL A 246 -12.82 27.82 -9.89
CA VAL A 246 -13.68 27.15 -10.87
C VAL A 246 -15.06 26.86 -10.29
N LEU A 247 -15.18 26.41 -9.04
CA LEU A 247 -16.47 26.19 -8.38
C LEU A 247 -17.26 27.49 -8.20
N VAL A 248 -16.59 28.59 -7.85
CA VAL A 248 -17.23 29.91 -7.80
C VAL A 248 -17.69 30.31 -9.19
N LEU A 249 -16.86 30.20 -10.22
CA LEU A 249 -17.23 30.52 -11.61
C LEU A 249 -18.45 29.70 -12.07
N ILE A 250 -18.45 28.38 -11.83
CA ILE A 250 -19.61 27.54 -12.17
C ILE A 250 -20.84 27.94 -11.35
N GLY A 251 -20.68 28.24 -10.05
CA GLY A 251 -21.75 28.76 -9.21
C GLY A 251 -22.36 30.06 -9.75
N LEU A 252 -21.53 30.99 -10.21
CA LEU A 252 -21.96 32.23 -10.84
C LEU A 252 -22.71 31.97 -12.15
N ILE A 253 -22.23 31.04 -12.98
CA ILE A 253 -22.91 30.61 -14.21
C ILE A 253 -24.27 29.99 -13.88
N VAL A 254 -24.35 29.08 -12.91
CA VAL A 254 -25.61 28.46 -12.48
C VAL A 254 -26.59 29.50 -11.96
N VAL A 255 -26.13 30.49 -11.18
CA VAL A 255 -26.98 31.60 -10.73
C VAL A 255 -27.39 32.51 -11.89
N ALA A 256 -26.53 32.71 -12.89
CA ALA A 256 -26.85 33.53 -14.07
C ALA A 256 -27.91 32.87 -14.97
N PHE A 257 -27.79 31.55 -15.22
CA PHE A 257 -28.69 30.80 -16.10
C PHE A 257 -29.93 30.26 -15.38
N GLY A 258 -29.86 30.06 -14.06
CA GLY A 258 -30.87 29.33 -13.27
C GLY A 258 -31.69 30.18 -12.30
N ARG A 259 -31.76 31.52 -12.47
CA ARG A 259 -32.50 32.42 -11.53
C ARG A 259 -33.93 31.92 -11.24
N THR A 260 -34.63 31.44 -12.25
CA THR A 260 -36.00 30.87 -12.13
C THR A 260 -36.05 29.47 -11.50
N ALA A 261 -34.97 28.68 -11.56
CA ALA A 261 -34.88 27.36 -10.92
C ALA A 261 -34.47 27.46 -9.44
N LEU A 262 -33.65 28.46 -9.10
CA LEU A 262 -33.07 28.66 -7.76
C LEU A 262 -34.06 29.30 -6.78
N GLU A 263 -34.92 30.21 -7.26
CA GLU A 263 -35.95 30.86 -6.43
C GLU A 263 -36.97 29.86 -5.86
N GLY A 264 -37.21 28.73 -6.53
CA GLY A 264 -38.07 27.65 -6.04
C GLY A 264 -37.43 26.71 -5.00
N ILE A 265 -36.09 26.66 -4.92
CA ILE A 265 -35.35 25.74 -4.04
C ILE A 265 -35.08 26.41 -2.68
N GLY A 266 -34.84 27.73 -2.66
CA GLY A 266 -34.41 28.46 -1.46
C GLY A 266 -35.45 28.57 -0.33
N ALA A 267 -36.75 28.50 -0.64
CA ALA A 267 -37.80 28.77 0.34
C ALA A 267 -38.17 27.58 1.26
N ARG A 268 -37.69 26.35 0.99
CA ARG A 268 -38.15 25.14 1.72
C ARG A 268 -37.08 24.18 2.25
N THR A 269 -35.78 24.45 2.06
CA THR A 269 -34.69 23.60 2.62
C THR A 269 -34.52 23.74 4.15
N ALA A 270 -35.36 24.51 4.84
CA ALA A 270 -35.16 24.88 6.24
C ALA A 270 -35.49 23.80 7.27
N VAL A 271 -36.07 22.64 6.91
CA VAL A 271 -36.72 21.81 7.93
C VAL A 271 -35.90 20.62 8.42
N THR A 272 -34.82 20.16 7.78
CA THR A 272 -33.88 19.19 8.42
C THR A 272 -32.56 18.98 7.64
N PRO A 273 -31.48 19.73 7.93
CA PRO A 273 -30.16 19.52 7.31
C PRO A 273 -29.59 18.12 7.57
N VAL A 274 -29.93 17.52 8.71
CA VAL A 274 -29.51 16.15 9.04
C VAL A 274 -30.21 15.11 8.16
N ARG A 275 -31.50 15.27 7.84
CA ARG A 275 -32.23 14.31 6.99
C ARG A 275 -31.77 14.39 5.54
N SER A 276 -31.55 15.60 5.01
CA SER A 276 -30.98 15.77 3.66
C SER A 276 -29.56 15.20 3.55
N GLY A 277 -28.72 15.38 4.59
CA GLY A 277 -27.42 14.73 4.68
C GLY A 277 -27.50 13.21 4.71
N LEU A 278 -28.38 12.62 5.53
CA LEU A 278 -28.56 11.17 5.61
C LEU A 278 -29.09 10.58 4.30
N ILE A 279 -30.01 11.26 3.62
CA ILE A 279 -30.55 10.83 2.33
C ILE A 279 -29.49 10.95 1.23
N GLY A 280 -28.69 12.01 1.23
CA GLY A 280 -27.57 12.16 0.31
C GLY A 280 -26.50 11.09 0.51
N LEU A 281 -26.18 10.77 1.77
CA LEU A 281 -25.22 9.72 2.14
C LEU A 281 -25.74 8.33 1.77
N ALA A 282 -27.00 8.02 2.09
CA ALA A 282 -27.64 6.77 1.68
C ALA A 282 -27.70 6.66 0.14
N GLY A 283 -27.99 7.76 -0.55
CA GLY A 283 -27.96 7.85 -1.99
C GLY A 283 -26.57 7.54 -2.55
N GLN A 284 -25.50 8.10 -2.00
CA GLN A 284 -24.13 7.85 -2.44
C GLN A 284 -23.64 6.42 -2.15
N ILE A 285 -23.93 5.89 -0.95
CA ILE A 285 -23.57 4.52 -0.60
C ILE A 285 -24.30 3.52 -1.50
N LEU A 286 -25.58 3.75 -1.78
CA LEU A 286 -26.38 2.88 -2.63
C LEU A 286 -26.08 3.09 -4.12
N PHE A 287 -25.58 4.27 -4.51
CA PHE A 287 -25.26 4.60 -5.90
C PHE A 287 -24.23 3.66 -6.49
N LEU A 288 -23.13 3.38 -5.77
CA LEU A 288 -22.08 2.49 -6.29
C LEU A 288 -22.56 1.06 -6.57
N PRO A 289 -23.20 0.32 -5.64
CA PRO A 289 -23.70 -1.03 -5.92
C PRO A 289 -24.81 -1.03 -6.97
N VAL A 290 -25.71 -0.03 -6.98
CA VAL A 290 -26.77 0.06 -8.00
C VAL A 290 -26.17 0.37 -9.37
N LEU A 291 -25.17 1.24 -9.46
CA LEU A 291 -24.48 1.57 -10.70
C LEU A 291 -23.75 0.35 -11.26
N VAL A 292 -23.01 -0.38 -10.42
CA VAL A 292 -22.33 -1.62 -10.82
C VAL A 292 -23.33 -2.66 -11.28
N LEU A 293 -24.41 -2.89 -10.54
CA LEU A 293 -25.47 -3.82 -10.93
C LEU A 293 -26.11 -3.41 -12.26
N THR A 294 -26.43 -2.12 -12.42
CA THR A 294 -27.00 -1.57 -13.66
C THR A 294 -26.04 -1.80 -14.83
N ILE A 295 -24.76 -1.48 -14.67
CA ILE A 295 -23.72 -1.71 -15.69
C ILE A 295 -23.64 -3.18 -16.06
N VAL A 296 -23.61 -4.09 -15.07
CA VAL A 296 -23.54 -5.55 -15.31
C VAL A 296 -24.77 -6.03 -16.07
N VAL A 297 -25.98 -5.62 -15.66
CA VAL A 297 -27.24 -5.99 -16.35
C VAL A 297 -27.29 -5.43 -17.76
N LEU A 298 -26.84 -4.19 -17.96
CA LEU A 298 -26.77 -3.57 -19.29
C LEU A 298 -25.69 -4.24 -20.17
N ALA A 299 -24.55 -4.63 -19.60
CA ALA A 299 -23.49 -5.30 -20.34
C ALA A 299 -23.87 -6.71 -20.77
N VAL A 300 -24.64 -7.44 -19.96
CA VAL A 300 -25.12 -8.79 -20.29
C VAL A 300 -26.28 -8.77 -21.28
N SER A 301 -27.02 -7.66 -21.39
CA SER A 301 -28.15 -7.56 -22.32
C SER A 301 -27.73 -6.99 -23.68
N ILE A 302 -28.17 -7.63 -24.76
CA ILE A 302 -27.92 -7.16 -26.15
C ILE A 302 -28.48 -5.74 -26.34
N ILE A 303 -29.64 -5.45 -25.74
CA ILE A 303 -30.28 -4.12 -25.74
C ILE A 303 -29.51 -3.14 -24.83
N GLY A 304 -28.79 -3.63 -23.82
CA GLY A 304 -28.10 -2.79 -22.85
C GLY A 304 -26.76 -2.24 -23.34
N ILE A 305 -26.10 -2.83 -24.33
CA ILE A 305 -24.86 -2.30 -24.93
C ILE A 305 -25.03 -0.85 -25.46
N PRO A 306 -26.04 -0.52 -26.29
CA PRO A 306 -26.27 0.86 -26.70
C PRO A 306 -26.66 1.76 -25.51
N LEU A 307 -27.36 1.22 -24.50
CA LEU A 307 -27.72 1.97 -23.30
C LEU A 307 -26.52 2.20 -22.36
N LEU A 308 -25.51 1.34 -22.41
CA LEU A 308 -24.28 1.45 -21.62
C LEU A 308 -23.52 2.74 -21.98
N VAL A 309 -23.58 3.17 -23.24
CA VAL A 309 -23.02 4.44 -23.71
C VAL A 309 -23.70 5.63 -23.01
N LEU A 310 -24.95 5.50 -22.58
CA LEU A 310 -25.70 6.55 -21.89
C LEU A 310 -25.37 6.64 -20.39
N VAL A 311 -24.84 5.58 -19.78
CA VAL A 311 -24.45 5.55 -18.36
C VAL A 311 -23.52 6.71 -17.96
N PRO A 312 -22.40 7.01 -18.65
CA PRO A 312 -21.56 8.14 -18.28
C PRO A 312 -22.29 9.49 -18.35
N PHE A 313 -23.23 9.67 -19.29
CA PHE A 313 -24.06 10.86 -19.37
C PHE A 313 -25.05 10.96 -18.19
N ALA A 314 -25.60 9.83 -17.75
CA ALA A 314 -26.45 9.77 -16.55
C ALA A 314 -25.67 10.10 -15.27
N VAL A 315 -24.44 9.58 -15.12
CA VAL A 315 -23.53 9.94 -14.02
C VAL A 315 -23.21 11.43 -14.05
N LEU A 316 -22.92 11.98 -15.23
CA LEU A 316 -22.64 13.41 -15.41
C LEU A 316 -23.87 14.27 -15.03
N ALA A 317 -25.07 13.89 -15.46
CA ALA A 317 -26.30 14.57 -15.08
C ALA A 317 -26.50 14.55 -13.56
N LEU A 318 -26.24 13.42 -12.91
CA LEU A 318 -26.32 13.30 -11.45
C LEU A 318 -25.30 14.19 -10.72
N LEU A 319 -24.08 14.28 -11.25
CA LEU A 319 -23.05 15.19 -10.73
C LEU A 319 -23.49 16.65 -10.87
N LEU A 320 -24.11 17.03 -11.98
CA LEU A 320 -24.65 18.38 -12.17
C LEU A 320 -25.76 18.69 -11.17
N VAL A 321 -26.66 17.74 -10.88
CA VAL A 321 -27.69 17.89 -9.83
C VAL A 321 -27.04 18.08 -8.45
N GLY A 322 -26.01 17.29 -8.13
CA GLY A 322 -25.23 17.46 -6.90
C GLY A 322 -24.55 18.82 -6.81
N LEU A 323 -24.00 19.31 -7.92
CA LEU A 323 -23.36 20.62 -8.02
C LEU A 323 -24.35 21.75 -7.77
N VAL A 324 -25.55 21.70 -8.37
CA VAL A 324 -26.62 22.68 -8.13
C VAL A 324 -27.03 22.69 -6.65
N GLY A 325 -27.16 21.50 -6.05
CA GLY A 325 -27.44 21.35 -4.62
C GLY A 325 -26.37 21.94 -3.71
N PHE A 326 -25.09 21.73 -4.05
CA PHE A 326 -23.96 22.34 -3.35
C PHE A 326 -23.97 23.88 -3.45
N ILE A 327 -24.24 24.42 -4.65
CA ILE A 327 -24.33 25.87 -4.86
C ILE A 327 -25.49 26.48 -4.06
N ALA A 328 -26.64 25.80 -3.97
CA ALA A 328 -27.76 26.23 -3.15
C ALA A 328 -27.42 26.27 -1.65
N LEU A 329 -26.69 25.26 -1.16
CA LEU A 329 -26.19 25.23 0.22
C LEU A 329 -25.18 26.38 0.47
N ALA A 330 -24.26 26.59 -0.47
CA ALA A 330 -23.28 27.68 -0.40
C ALA A 330 -23.95 29.06 -0.36
N LEU A 331 -24.94 29.32 -1.22
CA LEU A 331 -25.76 30.54 -1.20
C LEU A 331 -26.38 30.79 0.19
N GLN A 332 -26.89 29.74 0.82
CA GLN A 332 -27.54 29.84 2.11
C GLN A 332 -26.54 30.15 3.24
N ILE A 333 -25.38 29.49 3.22
CA ILE A 333 -24.30 29.73 4.18
C ILE A 333 -23.74 31.14 4.01
N GLY A 334 -23.45 31.54 2.76
CA GLY A 334 -22.91 32.85 2.44
C GLY A 334 -23.89 33.98 2.75
N GLY A 335 -25.19 33.82 2.47
CA GLY A 335 -26.22 34.79 2.84
C GLY A 335 -26.33 35.00 4.36
N ARG A 336 -26.24 33.92 5.15
CA ARG A 336 -26.19 34.02 6.62
C ARG A 336 -24.93 34.72 7.11
N LEU A 337 -23.78 34.43 6.51
CA LEU A 337 -22.50 35.07 6.86
C LEU A 337 -22.50 36.56 6.55
N VAL A 338 -22.97 36.95 5.35
CA VAL A 338 -23.10 38.35 4.92
C VAL A 338 -24.02 39.12 5.88
N GLY A 339 -25.17 38.56 6.21
CA GLY A 339 -26.12 39.18 7.15
C GLY A 339 -25.60 39.31 8.57
N ARG A 340 -24.72 38.40 9.01
CA ARG A 340 -24.09 38.44 10.35
C ARG A 340 -22.90 39.40 10.43
N LEU A 341 -22.13 39.53 9.35
CA LEU A 341 -20.98 40.44 9.29
C LEU A 341 -21.37 41.89 8.93
N GLY A 342 -22.64 42.15 8.58
CA GLY A 342 -23.12 43.49 8.21
C GLY A 342 -22.49 44.02 6.93
N TRP A 343 -21.92 43.15 6.10
CA TRP A 343 -21.30 43.54 4.84
C TRP A 343 -22.39 43.81 3.81
N ASN A 344 -22.39 45.02 3.22
CA ASN A 344 -23.23 45.34 2.07
C ASN A 344 -22.67 44.66 0.81
N ALA A 345 -22.80 43.34 0.76
CA ALA A 345 -22.35 42.56 -0.38
C ALA A 345 -23.37 42.67 -1.53
N PRO A 346 -22.95 43.07 -2.74
CA PRO A 346 -23.87 43.29 -3.86
C PRO A 346 -24.39 41.95 -4.41
N GLY A 347 -25.61 41.58 -4.01
CA GLY A 347 -26.43 40.58 -4.69
C GLY A 347 -26.08 39.10 -4.46
N PRO A 348 -26.87 38.18 -5.07
CA PRO A 348 -26.76 36.73 -4.86
C PRO A 348 -25.39 36.14 -5.23
N TYR A 349 -24.67 36.79 -6.15
CA TYR A 349 -23.32 36.39 -6.57
C TYR A 349 -22.29 36.47 -5.43
N ALA A 350 -22.34 37.52 -4.62
CA ALA A 350 -21.45 37.65 -3.47
C ALA A 350 -21.77 36.60 -2.39
N ALA A 351 -23.05 36.25 -2.21
CA ALA A 351 -23.46 35.18 -1.32
C ALA A 351 -22.92 33.81 -1.77
N VAL A 352 -22.92 33.49 -3.07
CA VAL A 352 -22.29 32.25 -3.58
C VAL A 352 -20.80 32.25 -3.26
N ALA A 353 -20.09 33.32 -3.63
CA ALA A 353 -18.64 33.41 -3.48
C ALA A 353 -18.23 33.28 -2.01
N ILE A 354 -18.91 33.98 -1.10
CA ILE A 354 -18.66 33.93 0.33
C ILE A 354 -19.03 32.55 0.89
N GLY A 355 -20.11 31.94 0.41
CA GLY A 355 -20.50 30.59 0.82
C GLY A 355 -19.49 29.51 0.43
N VAL A 356 -19.06 29.50 -0.83
CA VAL A 356 -18.05 28.57 -1.34
C VAL A 356 -16.71 28.80 -0.65
N ALA A 357 -16.32 30.07 -0.46
CA ALA A 357 -15.11 30.42 0.28
C ALA A 357 -15.20 29.98 1.75
N ALA A 358 -16.34 30.13 2.42
CA ALA A 358 -16.53 29.70 3.81
C ALA A 358 -16.45 28.18 3.97
N ILE A 359 -17.04 27.41 3.04
CA ILE A 359 -16.93 25.95 3.03
C ILE A 359 -15.48 25.52 2.77
N GLY A 360 -14.81 26.16 1.80
CA GLY A 360 -13.42 25.87 1.46
C GLY A 360 -12.39 26.43 2.43
N ALA A 361 -12.77 27.36 3.31
CA ALA A 361 -11.86 28.04 4.24
C ALA A 361 -11.22 27.06 5.21
N LEU A 362 -11.96 26.06 5.70
CA LEU A 362 -11.42 25.06 6.61
C LEU A 362 -10.37 24.18 5.92
N THR A 363 -10.60 23.80 4.66
CA THR A 363 -9.65 23.07 3.82
C THR A 363 -8.41 23.90 3.51
N LEU A 364 -8.58 25.20 3.21
CA LEU A 364 -7.50 26.16 3.01
C LEU A 364 -6.65 26.34 4.27
N LEU A 365 -7.30 26.55 5.43
CA LEU A 365 -6.66 26.70 6.73
C LEU A 365 -5.88 25.44 7.11
N GLY A 366 -6.43 24.25 6.88
CA GLY A 366 -5.72 23.00 7.14
C GLY A 366 -4.50 22.81 6.26
N LYS A 367 -4.58 23.19 4.99
CA LYS A 367 -3.42 23.14 4.08
C LYS A 367 -2.38 24.21 4.38
N LEU A 368 -2.79 25.42 4.76
CA LEU A 368 -1.92 26.49 5.26
C LEU A 368 -1.20 26.08 6.56
N ALA A 369 -1.93 25.48 7.50
CA ALA A 369 -1.36 24.92 8.72
C ALA A 369 -0.37 23.78 8.42
N GLY A 370 -0.61 22.99 7.37
CA GLY A 370 0.34 21.98 6.90
C GLY A 370 1.60 22.53 6.27
N ILE A 371 1.59 23.77 5.77
CA ILE A 371 2.79 24.46 5.32
C ILE A 371 3.60 24.94 6.52
N ALA A 372 2.95 25.51 7.54
CA ALA A 372 3.62 26.05 8.73
C ALA A 372 4.07 24.99 9.75
N GLY A 373 3.26 23.96 10.00
CA GLY A 373 3.43 22.98 11.09
C GLY A 373 3.85 21.57 10.64
N GLY A 374 4.13 21.36 9.35
CA GLY A 374 4.53 20.06 8.82
C GLY A 374 3.41 19.01 8.80
N PHE A 375 3.79 17.74 8.60
CA PHE A 375 2.86 16.61 8.42
C PHE A 375 1.95 16.37 9.64
N VAL A 376 2.48 16.58 10.85
CA VAL A 376 1.80 16.24 12.12
C VAL A 376 0.59 17.14 12.39
N LEU A 377 0.69 18.44 12.06
CA LEU A 377 -0.41 19.39 12.26
C LEU A 377 -1.24 19.61 10.99
N GLY A 378 -0.61 19.53 9.81
CA GLY A 378 -1.29 19.79 8.54
C GLY A 378 -2.27 18.73 8.09
N LEU A 379 -1.87 17.46 8.21
CA LEU A 379 -2.66 16.35 7.71
C LEU A 379 -4.02 16.20 8.41
N PRO A 380 -4.10 16.22 9.76
CA PRO A 380 -5.39 16.07 10.44
C PRO A 380 -6.34 17.25 10.17
N LEU A 381 -5.83 18.49 10.13
CA LEU A 381 -6.67 19.67 9.84
C LEU A 381 -7.13 19.70 8.37
N ALA A 382 -6.25 19.37 7.43
CA ALA A 382 -6.63 19.28 6.02
C ALA A 382 -7.65 18.14 5.79
N GLY A 383 -7.47 17.00 6.47
CA GLY A 383 -8.43 15.89 6.44
C GLY A 383 -9.79 16.29 6.98
N LEU A 384 -9.84 17.04 8.09
CA LEU A 384 -11.09 17.56 8.65
C LEU A 384 -11.76 18.56 7.68
N GLY A 385 -10.99 19.43 7.03
CA GLY A 385 -11.51 20.32 5.99
C GLY A 385 -12.13 19.55 4.82
N TYR A 386 -11.47 18.50 4.34
CA TYR A 386 -12.02 17.64 3.28
C TYR A 386 -13.27 16.90 3.72
N LEU A 387 -13.35 16.47 4.98
CA LEU A 387 -14.55 15.83 5.53
C LEU A 387 -15.73 16.80 5.54
N VAL A 388 -15.51 18.04 5.96
CA VAL A 388 -16.56 19.09 5.93
C VAL A 388 -17.00 19.39 4.51
N GLU A 389 -16.06 19.48 3.57
CA GLU A 389 -16.38 19.67 2.16
C GLU A 389 -17.19 18.48 1.61
N TYR A 390 -16.78 17.25 1.91
CA TYR A 390 -17.51 16.04 1.53
C TYR A 390 -18.94 16.06 2.06
N VAL A 391 -19.14 16.38 3.33
CA VAL A 391 -20.48 16.51 3.94
C VAL A 391 -21.30 17.60 3.26
N ALA A 392 -20.70 18.73 2.88
CA ALA A 392 -21.40 19.77 2.13
C ALA A 392 -21.88 19.28 0.76
N TRP A 393 -21.06 18.49 0.05
CA TRP A 393 -21.45 17.85 -1.20
C TRP A 393 -22.56 16.81 -1.00
N THR A 394 -22.51 16.00 0.05
CA THR A 394 -23.55 14.99 0.32
C THR A 394 -24.89 15.62 0.68
N VAL A 395 -24.89 16.66 1.52
CA VAL A 395 -26.08 17.40 1.92
C VAL A 395 -26.67 18.15 0.73
N GLY A 396 -25.83 18.81 -0.08
CA GLY A 396 -26.26 19.49 -1.30
C GLY A 396 -26.93 18.53 -2.28
N PHE A 397 -26.29 17.37 -2.53
CA PHE A 397 -26.85 16.33 -3.39
C PHE A 397 -28.19 15.79 -2.87
N GLY A 398 -28.29 15.48 -1.57
CA GLY A 398 -29.53 15.01 -0.96
C GLY A 398 -30.67 16.03 -1.04
N ALA A 399 -30.37 17.32 -0.86
CA ALA A 399 -31.34 18.40 -1.02
C ALA A 399 -31.85 18.52 -2.47
N ALA A 400 -30.95 18.38 -3.45
CA ALA A 400 -31.31 18.42 -4.86
C ALA A 400 -32.17 17.21 -5.28
N LEU A 401 -31.85 16.01 -4.77
CA LEU A 401 -32.62 14.80 -5.00
C LEU A 401 -34.05 14.90 -4.44
N LEU A 402 -34.18 15.41 -3.21
CA LEU A 402 -35.48 15.64 -2.57
C LEU A 402 -36.32 16.64 -3.36
N TYR A 403 -35.71 17.75 -3.79
CA TYR A 403 -36.38 18.73 -4.61
C TYR A 403 -36.90 18.14 -5.91
N TRP A 404 -36.10 17.30 -6.58
CA TRP A 404 -36.52 16.63 -7.81
C TRP A 404 -37.66 15.63 -7.57
N TYR A 405 -37.59 14.84 -6.50
CA TYR A 405 -38.64 13.88 -6.13
C TYR A 405 -39.98 14.57 -5.80
N GLU A 406 -39.95 15.69 -5.07
CA GLU A 406 -41.16 16.45 -4.72
C GLU A 406 -41.79 17.16 -5.92
N ARG A 407 -40.99 17.49 -6.94
CA ARG A 407 -41.46 18.12 -8.19
C ARG A 407 -42.08 17.14 -9.17
N GLN A 408 -41.95 15.82 -8.96
CA GLN A 408 -42.65 14.85 -9.79
C GLN A 408 -44.15 15.02 -9.56
N PRO A 409 -44.95 15.33 -10.61
CA PRO A 409 -46.40 15.40 -10.46
C PRO A 409 -46.87 14.04 -9.94
N ARG A 410 -47.46 14.03 -8.75
CA ARG A 410 -48.10 12.85 -8.18
C ARG A 410 -49.26 12.46 -9.08
N PHE A 411 -49.00 11.73 -10.15
CA PHE A 411 -50.00 10.99 -10.89
C PHE A 411 -50.57 9.95 -9.92
N GLY A 412 -51.70 10.25 -9.27
CA GLY A 412 -52.42 9.26 -8.49
C GLY A 412 -52.92 9.64 -7.09
N ARG A 413 -53.21 10.91 -6.79
CA ARG A 413 -54.34 11.18 -5.88
C ARG A 413 -55.52 11.60 -6.74
N LYS A 414 -56.29 10.60 -7.19
CA LYS A 414 -57.68 10.86 -7.56
C LYS A 414 -58.28 11.63 -6.38
N GLN A 415 -58.75 12.85 -6.63
CA GLN A 415 -59.72 13.50 -5.77
C GLN A 415 -60.74 12.42 -5.40
N ALA A 416 -60.93 12.14 -4.10
CA ALA A 416 -62.11 11.39 -3.71
C ALA A 416 -63.31 12.10 -4.35
N PRO A 417 -64.22 11.40 -5.05
CA PRO A 417 -65.42 12.03 -5.58
C PRO A 417 -66.06 12.82 -4.44
N GLY A 418 -66.37 14.09 -4.70
CA GLY A 418 -67.02 14.95 -3.73
C GLY A 418 -68.20 14.21 -3.11
N ALA A 419 -68.29 14.27 -1.77
CA ALA A 419 -69.45 13.74 -1.06
C ALA A 419 -70.73 14.28 -1.72
N PRO A 420 -71.76 13.44 -1.93
CA PRO A 420 -73.01 13.89 -2.54
C PRO A 420 -73.56 15.08 -1.75
N MET A 421 -73.87 16.17 -2.45
CA MET A 421 -74.59 17.30 -1.86
C MET A 421 -75.93 16.79 -1.34
N GLU A 422 -76.18 16.97 -0.04
CA GLU A 422 -77.52 16.83 0.51
C GLU A 422 -78.47 17.80 -0.22
N PRO A 423 -79.65 17.34 -0.65
CA PRO A 423 -80.64 18.23 -1.21
C PRO A 423 -81.11 19.21 -0.13
N SER A 424 -80.96 20.49 -0.43
CA SER A 424 -81.56 21.59 0.33
C SER A 424 -83.05 21.33 0.54
N PRO A 425 -83.56 21.33 1.79
CA PRO A 425 -85.00 21.28 2.02
C PRO A 425 -85.58 22.63 1.59
N GLY A 426 -86.32 22.61 0.48
CA GLY A 426 -87.19 23.71 0.11
C GLY A 426 -88.51 23.63 0.88
N VAL A 427 -88.99 24.83 1.22
CA VAL A 427 -90.27 25.23 1.84
C VAL A 427 -90.26 25.35 3.35
#